data_AF-A0A5S5CEQ1-F1
#
_entry.id   AF-A0A5S5CEQ1-F1
#
_cell.length_a   1.000
_cell.length_b   1.000
_cell.length_c   1.000
_cell.angle_alpha   90.00
_cell.angle_beta   90.00
_cell.angle_gamma   90.00
#
_symmetry.space_group_name_H-M   'P 1'
#
loop_
_entity.id
_entity.type
_entity.pdbx_description
1 polymer ?
#
loop_
_entity_poly.entity_id
_entity_poly.type
_entity_poly.pdbx_seq_one_letter_code
_entity_poly.pdbx_strand_id
1 'polypeptide(L)' 'MFVFSARRWYRRAAFMILLVLATFVMYNGCRVLGQWIVPSDPYRVPQGAALKVFGSSSYAVHEPTFADRLRLFYWYGE' A
#
# COMPACT_ATOMS: atom_id res chain seq x y z
N MET A 1 -26.94 -37.34 17.60
CA MET A 1 -26.54 -36.84 18.93
C MET A 1 -25.17 -36.18 18.78
N PHE A 2 -25.10 -34.84 18.68
CA PHE A 2 -23.83 -34.14 18.44
C PHE A 2 -23.05 -34.07 19.75
N VAL A 3 -22.08 -34.96 19.92
CA VAL A 3 -21.09 -34.84 20.99
C VAL A 3 -20.12 -33.73 20.58
N PHE A 4 -20.52 -32.47 20.81
CA PHE A 4 -19.61 -31.35 20.66
C PHE A 4 -18.48 -31.52 21.67
N SER A 5 -17.28 -31.82 21.17
CA SER A 5 -16.05 -31.70 21.95
C SER A 5 -15.84 -30.21 22.23
N ALA A 6 -16.56 -29.68 23.23
CA ALA A 6 -16.62 -28.27 23.58
C ALA A 6 -15.21 -27.69 23.74
N ARG A 7 -14.31 -28.49 24.33
CA ARG A 7 -12.90 -28.14 24.54
C ARG A 7 -12.11 -27.84 23.26
N ARG A 8 -12.45 -28.46 22.12
CA ARG A 8 -11.83 -28.18 20.81
C ARG A 8 -12.44 -26.96 20.14
N TRP A 9 -13.73 -26.75 20.31
CA TRP A 9 -14.43 -25.57 19.78
C TRP A 9 -14.03 -24.28 20.50
N TYR A 10 -13.79 -24.34 21.82
CA TYR A 10 -13.28 -23.20 22.57
C TYR A 10 -11.93 -22.69 22.07
N ARG A 11 -10.99 -23.58 21.72
CA ARG A 11 -9.70 -23.16 21.15
C ARG A 11 -9.85 -22.50 19.79
N ARG A 12 -10.75 -23.04 18.93
CA ARG A 12 -11.05 -22.43 17.63
C ARG A 12 -11.72 -21.08 17.77
N ALA A 13 -12.69 -20.94 18.68
CA ALA A 13 -13.35 -19.68 18.97
C ALA A 13 -12.35 -18.63 19.51
N ALA A 14 -11.49 -19.01 20.46
CA ALA A 14 -10.45 -18.14 20.99
C ALA A 14 -9.47 -17.68 19.88
N PHE A 15 -9.07 -18.59 18.99
CA PHE A 15 -8.23 -18.23 17.85
C PHE A 15 -8.94 -17.28 16.89
N MET A 16 -10.22 -17.51 16.58
CA MET A 16 -11.01 -16.60 15.74
C MET A 16 -11.16 -15.21 16.37
N ILE A 17 -11.39 -15.14 17.69
CA ILE A 17 -11.46 -13.87 18.42
C ILE A 17 -10.10 -13.15 18.35
N LEU A 18 -9.01 -13.87 18.57
CA LEU A 18 -7.65 -13.31 18.49
C LEU A 18 -7.35 -12.79 17.08
N LEU A 19 -7.72 -13.55 16.05
CA LEU A 19 -7.57 -13.15 14.65
C LEU A 19 -8.33 -11.85 14.36
N VAL A 20 -9.60 -11.77 14.75
CA VAL A 20 -10.42 -10.57 14.59
C VAL A 20 -9.79 -9.38 15.31
N LEU A 21 -9.35 -9.57 16.56
CA LEU A 21 -8.67 -8.53 17.32
C LEU A 21 -7.40 -8.04 16.61
N ALA A 22 -6.58 -8.97 16.11
CA ALA A 22 -5.37 -8.64 15.36
C ALA A 22 -5.70 -7.85 14.08
N THR A 23 -6.74 -8.22 13.34
CA THR A 23 -7.21 -7.49 12.15
C THR A 23 -7.65 -6.06 12.53
N PHE A 24 -8.38 -5.89 13.63
CA PHE A 24 -8.78 -4.57 14.11
C PHE A 24 -7.57 -3.71 14.49
N VAL A 25 -6.58 -4.28 15.19
CA VAL A 25 -5.34 -3.58 15.54
C VAL A 25 -4.59 -3.15 14.29
N MET A 26 -4.45 -4.06 13.32
CA MET A 26 -3.77 -3.78 12.05
C MET A 26 -4.47 -2.66 11.27
N TYR A 27 -5.80 -2.74 11.12
CA TYR A 27 -6.59 -1.74 10.42
C TYR A 27 -6.48 -0.35 11.07
N ASN A 28 -6.59 -0.29 12.40
CA ASN A 28 -6.44 0.97 13.12
C ASN A 28 -5.01 1.52 13.03
N GLY A 29 -4.00 0.64 13.09
CA GLY A 29 -2.60 1.01 12.86
C GLY A 29 -2.39 1.64 11.48
N CYS A 30 -2.87 0.99 10.42
CA CYS A 30 -2.84 1.53 9.07
C CYS A 30 -3.60 2.85 8.94
N ARG A 31 -4.74 3.01 9.64
CA ARG A 31 -5.50 4.26 9.64
C ARG A 31 -4.73 5.41 10.28
N VAL A 32 -4.08 5.17 11.42
CA VAL A 32 -3.24 6.16 12.11
C VAL A 32 -2.02 6.51 11.27
N LEU A 33 -1.35 5.51 10.68
CA LEU A 33 -0.24 5.73 9.75
C LEU A 33 -0.68 6.52 8.51
N GLY A 34 -1.87 6.23 7.97
CA GLY A 34 -2.44 6.97 6.86
C GLY A 34 -2.71 8.43 7.21
N GLN A 35 -3.23 8.70 8.41
CA GLN A 35 -3.39 10.08 8.91
C GLN A 35 -2.06 10.80 9.12
N TRP A 36 -0.99 10.05 9.44
CA TRP A 36 0.37 10.59 9.53
C TRP A 36 0.99 10.89 8.16
N ILE A 37 0.72 10.05 7.16
CA ILE A 37 1.33 10.13 5.82
C ILE A 37 0.57 11.13 4.93
N VAL A 38 -0.76 11.21 5.07
CA VAL A 38 -1.58 12.15 4.29
C VAL A 38 -1.40 13.55 4.88
N PRO A 39 -0.85 14.51 4.11
CA PRO A 39 -0.80 15.90 4.55
C PRO A 39 -2.23 16.39 4.74
N SER A 40 -2.49 17.13 5.83
CA SER A 40 -3.80 17.66 6.22
C SER A 40 -4.49 18.53 5.17
N ASP A 41 -3.80 18.93 4.10
CA ASP A 41 -4.29 19.79 3.03
C ASP A 41 -4.13 19.15 1.63
N PRO A 42 -5.01 18.22 1.24
CA PRO A 42 -5.01 17.65 -0.11
C PRO A 42 -5.37 18.67 -1.22
N TYR A 43 -5.86 19.86 -0.85
CA TYR A 43 -6.27 20.93 -1.76
C TYR A 43 -5.49 22.25 -1.59
N ARG A 44 -4.38 22.27 -0.84
CA ARG A 44 -3.54 23.47 -0.80
C ARG A 44 -2.94 23.67 -2.19
N VAL A 45 -3.33 24.77 -2.82
CA VAL A 45 -2.78 25.22 -4.10
C VAL A 45 -1.25 25.20 -3.96
N PRO A 46 -0.52 24.46 -4.81
CA PRO A 46 0.93 24.36 -4.69
C PRO A 46 1.51 25.77 -4.76
N GLN A 47 2.18 26.21 -3.68
CA GLN A 47 2.79 27.55 -3.60
C GLN A 47 4.07 27.66 -4.44
N GLY A 48 4.50 26.58 -5.08
CA GLY A 48 5.44 26.61 -6.18
C GLY A 48 4.66 26.45 -7.47
N ALA A 49 4.93 27.29 -8.47
CA ALA A 49 4.37 27.18 -9.80
C ALA A 49 4.63 25.78 -10.39
N ALA A 50 3.75 24.82 -10.12
CA ALA A 50 3.66 23.56 -10.84
C ALA A 50 3.02 23.85 -12.19
N LEU A 51 3.72 24.66 -12.99
CA LEU A 51 3.54 24.70 -14.42
C LEU A 51 3.75 23.26 -14.88
N LYS A 52 2.71 22.66 -15.44
CA LYS A 52 2.82 21.42 -16.21
C LYS A 52 3.70 21.74 -17.41
N VAL A 53 5.01 21.64 -17.21
CA VAL A 53 6.00 21.78 -18.27
C VAL A 53 5.83 20.54 -19.13
N PHE A 54 4.98 20.64 -20.15
CA PHE A 54 5.16 19.85 -21.36
C PHE A 54 6.49 20.31 -21.97
N GLY A 55 7.58 19.85 -21.37
CA GLY A 55 8.90 20.04 -21.91
C GLY A 55 8.92 19.26 -23.20
N SER A 56 8.90 19.96 -24.32
CA SER A 56 9.62 19.52 -25.50
C SER A 56 11.10 19.49 -25.11
N SER A 57 11.47 18.48 -24.31
CA SER A 57 12.85 18.20 -23.99
C SER A 57 13.49 17.80 -25.30
N SER A 58 14.27 18.72 -25.86
CA SER A 58 15.44 18.43 -26.67
C SER A 58 16.47 17.66 -25.82
N TYR A 59 16.06 16.57 -25.18
CA TYR A 59 16.94 15.55 -24.66
C TYR A 59 17.31 14.69 -25.85
N ALA A 60 18.61 14.69 -26.17
CA ALA A 60 19.19 13.77 -27.13
C ALA A 60 18.55 12.39 -26.96
N VAL A 61 17.99 11.88 -28.05
CA VAL A 61 17.41 10.56 -28.16
C VAL A 61 18.54 9.55 -27.92
N HIS A 62 18.84 9.25 -26.66
CA HIS A 62 19.32 7.93 -26.31
C HIS A 62 18.09 7.05 -26.28
N GLU A 63 17.83 6.38 -27.41
CA GLU A 63 16.91 5.27 -27.46
C GLU A 63 17.23 4.35 -26.27
N PRO A 64 16.28 4.13 -25.34
CA PRO A 64 16.53 3.25 -24.22
C PRO A 64 16.84 1.87 -24.79
N THR A 65 18.04 1.40 -24.52
CA THR A 65 18.51 0.09 -24.96
C THR A 65 17.58 -0.98 -24.38
N PHE A 66 17.42 -2.10 -25.08
CA PHE A 66 16.55 -3.20 -24.62
C PHE A 66 16.90 -3.66 -23.17
N ALA A 67 18.17 -3.54 -22.79
CA ALA A 67 18.67 -3.79 -21.44
C ALA A 67 18.09 -2.85 -20.36
N ASP A 68 17.88 -1.57 -20.66
CA ASP A 68 17.30 -0.60 -19.71
C ASP A 68 15.85 -0.95 -19.41
N ARG A 69 15.12 -1.47 -20.41
CA ARG A 69 13.75 -1.95 -20.28
C ARG A 69 13.67 -3.22 -19.43
N LEU A 70 14.60 -4.17 -19.62
CA LEU A 70 14.72 -5.37 -18.80
C LEU A 70 15.03 -5.04 -17.33
N ARG A 71 15.92 -4.07 -17.09
CA ARG A 71 16.26 -3.62 -15.73
C ARG A 71 15.06 -2.99 -15.03
N LEU A 72 14.29 -2.17 -15.75
CA LEU A 72 13.05 -1.58 -15.25
C LEU A 72 12.01 -2.66 -14.92
N PHE A 73 11.83 -3.63 -15.81
CA PHE A 73 10.92 -4.77 -15.58
C PHE A 73 11.30 -5.54 -14.31
N TYR A 74 12.58 -5.86 -14.14
CA TYR A 74 13.06 -6.58 -12.96
C TYR A 74 12.90 -5.79 -11.65
N TRP A 75 12.91 -4.46 -11.73
CA TRP A 75 12.90 -3.61 -10.55
C TRP A 75 11.49 -3.18 -10.12
N TYR A 76 10.62 -2.86 -11.08
CA TYR A 76 9.24 -2.48 -10.80
C TYR A 76 8.30 -3.67 -10.68
N GLY A 77 8.68 -4.84 -11.20
CA GLY A 77 7.94 -6.08 -11.05
C GLY A 77 6.53 -5.98 -11.62
N GLU A 78 6.42 -6.05 -12.94
CA GLU A 78 5.16 -6.47 -13.59
C GLU A 78 5.07 -8.00 -13.63
#